data_AF-A0A4V1G531-F1
#
_entry.id   AF-A0A4V1G531-F1
#
_cell.length_a   1.000
_cell.length_b   1.000
_cell.length_c   1.000
_cell.angle_alpha   90.00
_cell.angle_beta   90.00
_cell.angle_gamma   90.00
#
_symmetry.space_group_name_H-M   'P 1'
#
loop_
_entity.id
_entity.type
_entity.pdbx_description
1 polymer ?
#
loop_
_entity_poly.entity_id
_entity_poly.type
_entity_poly.pdbx_seq_one_letter_code
_entity_poly.pdbx_strand_id
1 'polypeptide(L)'
;MEQLKINNKKTYGSKSEQSEYIYEQLSLLHNEAELYSDVEAKEEVKVASHTRKKKEATLDKLPENIKTVVVEHTLPEEEKVCPNCNEQLEVIGKEVKKTLKIKPAEVIIQEDVYYTYACKNCEKTVLRPQ
;
A
#
# COMPACT_ATOMS: atom_id res chain seq x y z
N MET A 1 43.99 28.53 45.93
CA MET A 1 43.28 27.46 46.70
C MET A 1 41.76 27.58 46.65
N GLU A 2 41.19 28.77 46.47
CA GLU A 2 39.72 28.95 46.46
C GLU A 2 39.03 28.42 45.19
N GLN A 3 39.67 28.57 44.02
CA GLN A 3 39.13 28.06 42.75
C GLN A 3 38.94 26.53 42.76
N LEU A 4 39.86 25.79 43.38
CA LEU A 4 39.74 24.33 43.55
C LEU A 4 38.56 23.96 44.46
N LYS A 5 38.31 24.75 45.52
CA LYS A 5 37.16 24.54 46.41
C LYS A 5 35.84 24.81 45.69
N ILE A 6 35.79 25.82 44.83
CA ILE A 6 34.61 26.15 44.02
C ILE A 6 34.33 25.03 43.02
N ASN A 7 35.34 24.51 42.32
CA ASN A 7 35.17 23.42 41.37
C ASN A 7 34.73 22.12 42.06
N ASN A 8 35.34 21.76 43.19
CA ASN A 8 34.95 20.56 43.93
C ASN A 8 33.51 20.65 44.47
N LYS A 9 33.04 21.85 44.84
CA LYS A 9 31.63 22.08 45.20
C LYS A 9 30.69 21.96 43.99
N LYS A 10 31.11 22.40 42.79
CA LYS A 10 30.32 22.23 41.55
C LYS A 10 30.22 20.78 41.08
N THR A 11 31.25 19.97 41.30
CA THR A 11 31.26 18.56 40.87
C THR A 11 30.63 17.62 41.90
N TYR A 12 30.89 17.82 43.19
CA TYR A 12 30.52 16.88 44.26
C TYR A 12 29.60 17.47 45.35
N GLY A 13 29.20 18.73 45.25
CA GLY A 13 28.20 19.34 46.14
C GLY A 13 26.78 18.86 45.81
N SER A 14 25.85 18.99 46.76
CA SER A 14 24.43 18.67 46.54
C SER A 14 23.86 19.56 45.43
N LYS A 15 23.67 19.00 44.24
CA LYS A 15 23.11 19.72 43.11
C LYS A 15 21.59 19.78 43.27
N SER A 16 21.03 20.99 43.14
CA SER A 16 19.68 21.10 42.59
C SER A 16 19.69 20.50 41.19
N GLU A 17 18.71 19.68 40.84
CA GLU A 17 18.64 18.97 39.55
C GLU A 17 18.70 19.93 38.34
N GLN A 18 18.42 21.22 38.56
CA GLN A 18 18.69 22.28 37.60
C GLN A 18 20.12 22.79 37.75
N SER A 19 21.00 22.38 36.83
CA SER A 19 22.31 23.02 36.65
C SER A 19 22.31 23.81 35.34
N GLU A 20 22.81 25.04 35.38
CA GLU A 20 22.87 25.94 34.20
C GLU A 20 23.65 25.32 33.04
N TYR A 21 24.68 24.51 33.35
CA TYR A 21 25.45 23.77 32.35
C TYR A 21 24.61 22.73 31.59
N ILE A 22 23.68 22.06 32.26
CA ILE A 22 22.73 21.14 31.61
C ILE A 22 21.76 21.93 30.73
N TYR A 23 21.32 23.11 31.17
CA TYR A 23 20.42 23.96 30.40
C TYR A 23 21.07 24.49 29.12
N GLU A 24 22.32 24.93 29.20
CA GLU A 24 23.10 25.40 28.04
C GLU A 24 23.35 24.26 27.04
N GLN A 25 23.69 23.06 27.53
CA GLN A 25 23.90 21.88 26.69
C GLN A 25 22.59 21.36 26.06
N LEU A 26 21.46 21.45 26.78
CA LEU A 26 20.13 21.08 26.27
C LEU A 26 19.65 22.05 25.19
N SER A 27 19.88 23.35 25.38
CA SER A 27 19.52 24.40 24.41
C SER A 27 20.25 24.20 23.07
N LEU A 28 21.53 23.82 23.12
CA LEU A 28 22.33 23.49 21.93
C LEU A 28 21.89 22.21 21.19
N LEU A 29 21.26 21.25 21.88
CA LEU A 29 20.91 19.95 21.29
C LEU A 29 19.45 19.83 20.83
N HIS A 30 18.53 20.60 21.43
CA HIS A 30 17.09 20.38 21.23
C HIS A 30 16.31 21.60 20.73
N ASN A 31 16.92 22.79 20.66
CA ASN A 31 16.23 24.04 20.30
C ASN A 31 16.71 24.69 19.00
N GLU A 32 17.29 23.91 18.07
CA GLU A 32 17.72 24.43 16.76
C GLU A 32 16.56 25.08 15.98
N ALA A 33 15.37 24.47 16.00
CA ALA A 33 14.21 24.97 15.26
C ALA A 33 13.66 26.31 15.77
N GLU A 34 13.73 26.58 17.08
CA GLU A 34 13.33 27.86 17.67
C GLU A 34 14.40 28.94 17.45
N LEU A 35 15.67 28.56 17.40
CA LEU A 35 16.79 29.47 17.14
C LEU A 35 16.77 30.03 15.71
N TYR A 36 16.26 29.25 14.76
CA TYR A 36 16.08 29.63 13.35
C TYR A 36 14.65 30.01 12.98
N SER A 37 13.71 30.01 13.94
CA SER A 37 12.39 30.56 13.68
C SER A 37 12.47 32.09 13.74
N ASP A 38 12.97 32.70 12.67
CA ASP A 38 12.73 34.11 12.41
C ASP A 38 11.22 34.30 12.36
N VAL A 39 10.70 35.04 13.34
CA VAL A 39 9.26 35.32 13.52
C VAL A 39 8.82 36.39 12.52
N GLU A 40 9.20 36.24 11.24
CA GLU A 40 8.46 36.88 10.17
C GLU A 40 7.23 36.01 9.95
N ALA A 41 6.10 36.50 10.45
CA ALA A 41 4.78 35.92 10.24
C ALA A 41 4.61 35.64 8.74
N LYS A 42 4.83 34.38 8.34
CA LYS A 42 4.60 33.94 6.97
C LYS A 42 3.14 34.22 6.66
N GLU A 43 2.88 35.25 5.86
CA GLU A 43 1.54 35.56 5.41
C GLU A 43 0.95 34.30 4.76
N GLU A 44 -0.17 33.82 5.30
CA GLU A 44 -0.84 32.64 4.81
C GLU A 44 -1.40 32.92 3.41
N VAL A 45 -0.63 32.54 2.38
CA VAL A 45 -1.09 32.63 0.99
C VAL A 45 -2.12 31.52 0.76
N LYS A 46 -3.39 31.90 0.64
CA LYS A 46 -4.49 30.99 0.30
C LYS A 46 -4.34 30.53 -1.15
N VAL A 47 -3.72 29.36 -1.35
CA VAL A 47 -3.63 28.72 -2.66
C VAL A 47 -4.97 28.04 -2.98
N ALA A 48 -5.53 28.30 -4.16
CA ALA A 48 -6.77 27.68 -4.61
C ALA A 48 -6.66 26.16 -4.65
N SER A 49 -7.69 25.45 -4.17
CA SER A 49 -7.75 23.99 -4.19
C SER A 49 -7.71 23.48 -5.63
N HIS A 50 -6.60 22.85 -6.00
CA HIS A 50 -6.39 22.31 -7.33
C HIS A 50 -7.01 20.92 -7.43
N THR A 51 -7.91 20.73 -8.39
CA THR A 51 -8.48 19.41 -8.68
C THR A 51 -7.59 18.68 -9.67
N ARG A 52 -7.08 17.52 -9.25
CA ARG A 52 -6.28 16.64 -10.11
C ARG A 52 -7.16 15.52 -10.64
N LYS A 53 -7.23 15.37 -11.96
CA LYS A 53 -7.83 14.18 -12.58
C LYS A 53 -6.96 12.97 -12.25
N LYS A 54 -7.56 11.94 -11.65
CA LYS A 54 -6.92 10.66 -11.42
C LYS A 54 -6.57 10.05 -12.77
N LYS A 55 -5.28 9.85 -13.05
CA LYS A 55 -4.87 9.04 -14.20
C LYS A 55 -5.16 7.60 -13.85
N GLU A 56 -6.14 7.00 -14.52
CA GLU A 56 -6.34 5.56 -14.46
C GLU A 56 -5.11 4.90 -15.07
N ALA A 57 -4.47 4.02 -14.32
CA ALA A 57 -3.34 3.24 -14.80
C ALA A 57 -3.88 2.17 -15.76
N THR A 58 -4.11 2.55 -17.01
CA THR A 58 -4.51 1.61 -18.05
C THR A 58 -3.32 0.75 -18.45
N LEU A 59 -3.53 -0.57 -18.47
CA LEU A 59 -2.54 -1.55 -18.96
C LEU A 59 -2.28 -1.40 -20.47
N ASP A 60 -3.10 -0.60 -21.17
CA ASP A 60 -3.01 -0.34 -22.61
C ASP A 60 -1.73 0.36 -23.06
N LYS A 61 -0.93 0.90 -22.12
CA LYS A 61 0.32 1.64 -22.41
C LYS A 61 1.59 0.82 -22.22
N LEU A 62 1.45 -0.49 -21.99
CA LEU A 62 2.60 -1.35 -21.81
C LEU A 62 3.26 -1.65 -23.17
N PRO A 63 4.60 -1.62 -23.26
CA PRO A 63 5.29 -2.03 -24.48
C PRO A 63 4.99 -3.51 -24.79
N GLU A 64 4.78 -3.82 -26.07
CA GLU A 64 4.33 -5.14 -26.56
C GLU A 64 5.33 -6.29 -26.31
N ASN A 65 6.56 -5.99 -25.86
CA ASN A 65 7.63 -6.97 -25.66
C ASN A 65 7.60 -7.68 -24.30
N ILE A 66 6.50 -7.59 -23.55
CA ILE A 66 6.38 -8.21 -22.22
C ILE A 66 5.90 -9.66 -22.37
N LYS A 67 6.58 -10.60 -21.68
CA LYS A 67 6.19 -12.01 -21.68
C LYS A 67 4.79 -12.18 -21.08
N THR A 68 3.90 -12.86 -21.78
CA THR A 68 2.56 -13.23 -21.30
C THR A 68 2.54 -14.70 -20.86
N VAL A 69 1.97 -14.97 -19.70
CA VAL A 69 1.78 -16.32 -19.15
C VAL A 69 0.29 -16.51 -18.90
N VAL A 70 -0.31 -17.49 -19.57
CA VAL A 70 -1.73 -17.82 -19.43
C VAL A 70 -1.88 -18.90 -18.37
N VAL A 71 -2.75 -18.66 -17.39
CA VAL A 71 -3.11 -19.63 -16.35
C VAL A 71 -4.60 -19.92 -16.46
N GLU A 72 -4.93 -21.16 -16.81
CA GLU A 72 -6.33 -21.58 -16.96
C GLU A 72 -6.87 -22.17 -15.65
N HIS A 73 -7.94 -21.57 -15.14
CA HIS A 73 -8.67 -22.05 -13.97
C HIS A 73 -9.97 -22.73 -14.44
N THR A 74 -9.91 -24.03 -14.69
CA THR A 74 -11.06 -24.87 -15.05
C THR A 74 -11.56 -25.68 -13.86
N LEU A 75 -12.85 -25.99 -13.84
CA LEU A 75 -13.38 -26.99 -12.90
C LEU A 75 -12.84 -28.38 -13.27
N PRO A 76 -12.52 -29.23 -12.29
CA PRO A 76 -12.16 -30.62 -12.54
C PRO A 76 -13.35 -31.36 -13.19
N GLU A 77 -13.08 -32.38 -14.00
CA GLU A 77 -14.11 -33.09 -14.77
C GLU A 77 -15.20 -33.71 -13.90
N GLU A 78 -14.85 -34.11 -12.68
CA GLU A 78 -15.76 -34.70 -11.69
C GLU A 78 -16.85 -33.71 -11.23
N GLU A 79 -16.55 -32.41 -11.20
CA GLU A 79 -17.47 -31.35 -10.78
C GLU A 79 -18.21 -30.70 -11.95
N LYS A 80 -17.92 -31.10 -13.20
CA LYS A 80 -18.62 -30.61 -14.41
C LYS A 80 -19.99 -31.26 -14.61
N VAL A 81 -20.56 -31.85 -13.57
CA VAL A 81 -21.89 -32.49 -13.60
C VAL A 81 -22.84 -31.64 -12.77
N CYS A 82 -23.98 -31.29 -13.34
CA CYS A 82 -24.98 -30.52 -12.60
C CYS A 82 -25.65 -31.39 -11.54
N PRO A 83 -25.78 -30.93 -10.28
CA PRO A 83 -26.39 -31.71 -9.20
C PRO A 83 -27.91 -31.94 -9.35
N ASN A 84 -28.58 -31.20 -10.24
CA ASN A 84 -30.03 -31.28 -10.43
C ASN A 84 -30.42 -32.07 -11.70
N CYS A 85 -29.74 -31.80 -12.82
CA CYS A 85 -30.03 -32.42 -14.12
C CYS A 85 -29.12 -33.65 -14.42
N ASN A 86 -28.02 -33.85 -13.67
CA ASN A 86 -26.94 -34.82 -13.97
C ASN A 86 -26.34 -34.70 -15.38
N GLU A 87 -26.62 -33.61 -16.08
CA GLU A 87 -26.03 -33.30 -17.38
C GLU A 87 -24.68 -32.60 -17.21
N GLN A 88 -23.88 -32.65 -18.28
CA GLN A 88 -22.60 -31.96 -18.33
C GLN A 88 -22.81 -30.45 -18.38
N LEU A 89 -22.10 -29.72 -17.51
CA LEU A 89 -22.09 -28.26 -17.49
C LEU A 89 -21.35 -27.72 -18.72
N GLU A 90 -21.95 -26.77 -19.40
CA GLU A 90 -21.34 -26.10 -20.54
C GLU A 90 -20.70 -24.76 -20.12
N VAL A 91 -19.61 -24.40 -20.78
CA VAL A 91 -18.96 -23.10 -20.60
C VAL A 91 -19.81 -22.03 -21.27
N ILE A 92 -20.33 -21.08 -20.47
CA ILE A 92 -21.13 -19.96 -20.96
C ILE A 92 -20.27 -18.73 -21.19
N GLY A 93 -19.32 -18.48 -20.28
CA GLY A 93 -18.48 -17.30 -20.32
C GLY A 93 -17.04 -17.59 -19.97
N LYS A 94 -16.17 -16.69 -20.41
CA LYS A 94 -14.76 -16.66 -20.04
C LYS A 94 -14.45 -15.27 -19.50
N GLU A 95 -13.97 -15.22 -18.27
CA GLU A 95 -13.47 -13.99 -17.66
C GLU A 95 -11.94 -14.02 -17.70
N VAL A 96 -11.34 -13.01 -18.32
CA VAL A 96 -9.88 -12.88 -18.40
C VAL A 96 -9.44 -11.74 -17.49
N LYS A 97 -8.61 -12.06 -16.49
CA LYS A 97 -8.01 -11.07 -15.59
C LYS A 97 -6.52 -10.97 -15.90
N LYS A 98 -6.08 -9.77 -16.31
CA LYS A 98 -4.66 -9.50 -16.59
C LYS A 98 -4.01 -8.85 -15.38
N THR A 99 -2.95 -9.46 -14.86
CA THR A 99 -2.19 -8.98 -13.71
C THR A 99 -0.72 -8.80 -14.09
N LEU A 100 -0.14 -7.64 -13.79
CA LEU A 100 1.29 -7.43 -13.96
C LEU A 100 2.07 -8.00 -12.78
N LYS A 101 2.95 -8.95 -13.06
CA LYS A 101 3.92 -9.48 -12.10
C LYS A 101 5.29 -8.93 -12.45
N ILE A 102 5.84 -8.13 -11.54
CA ILE A 102 7.19 -7.58 -11.66
C ILE A 102 8.13 -8.46 -10.85
N LYS A 103 9.03 -9.17 -11.52
CA LYS A 103 10.22 -9.74 -10.91
C LYS A 103 11.37 -8.73 -11.08
N PRO A 104 12.37 -8.69 -10.19
CA PRO A 104 13.42 -7.67 -10.20
C PRO A 104 14.14 -7.46 -11.55
N ALA A 105 14.15 -8.46 -12.43
CA ALA A 105 14.75 -8.40 -13.77
C ALA A 105 13.75 -8.58 -14.94
N GLU A 106 12.49 -8.94 -14.68
CA GLU A 106 11.52 -9.27 -15.73
C GLU A 106 10.12 -8.80 -15.35
N VAL A 107 9.45 -8.11 -16.29
CA VAL A 107 8.01 -7.87 -16.20
C VAL A 107 7.30 -9.00 -16.94
N ILE A 108 6.28 -9.56 -16.32
CA ILE A 108 5.46 -10.65 -16.87
C ILE A 108 3.99 -10.24 -16.73
N ILE A 109 3.22 -10.36 -17.80
CA ILE A 109 1.76 -10.26 -17.75
C ILE A 109 1.21 -11.66 -17.49
N GLN A 110 0.55 -11.85 -16.36
CA GLN A 110 -0.21 -13.05 -16.10
C GLN A 110 -1.65 -12.86 -16.55
N GLU A 111 -2.13 -13.70 -17.44
CA GLU A 111 -3.53 -13.75 -17.86
C GLU A 111 -4.20 -14.94 -17.17
N ASP A 112 -4.99 -14.65 -16.13
CA ASP A 112 -5.77 -15.65 -15.41
C ASP A 112 -7.14 -15.78 -16.08
N VAL A 113 -7.43 -16.96 -16.64
CA VAL A 113 -8.66 -17.25 -17.38
C VAL A 113 -9.58 -18.09 -16.50
N TYR A 114 -10.73 -17.52 -16.15
CA TYR A 114 -11.79 -18.19 -15.40
C TYR A 114 -12.93 -18.55 -16.32
N TYR A 115 -13.40 -19.79 -16.20
CA TYR A 115 -14.53 -20.30 -16.97
C TYR A 115 -15.78 -20.30 -16.11
N THR A 116 -16.86 -19.71 -16.63
CA THR A 116 -18.18 -19.78 -16.00
C THR A 116 -19.00 -20.89 -16.67
N TYR A 117 -19.63 -21.72 -15.83
CA TYR A 117 -20.32 -22.94 -16.25
C TYR A 117 -21.80 -22.88 -15.85
N ALA A 118 -22.70 -23.37 -16.69
CA ALA A 118 -24.10 -23.61 -16.29
C ALA A 118 -24.75 -24.80 -17.02
N CYS A 119 -25.83 -25.35 -16.45
CA CYS A 119 -26.67 -26.38 -17.07
C CYS A 119 -27.73 -25.70 -17.94
N LYS A 120 -27.62 -25.84 -19.28
CA LYS A 120 -28.61 -25.32 -20.24
C LYS A 120 -30.01 -25.88 -20.02
N ASN A 121 -30.13 -27.09 -19.48
CA ASN A 121 -31.43 -27.69 -19.22
C ASN A 121 -32.10 -27.05 -17.99
N CYS A 122 -31.35 -26.84 -16.90
CA CYS A 122 -31.83 -26.11 -15.72
C CYS A 122 -32.18 -24.64 -16.00
N GLU A 123 -31.54 -23.99 -16.97
CA GLU A 123 -31.93 -22.64 -17.39
C GLU A 123 -33.29 -22.61 -18.11
N LYS A 124 -33.61 -23.66 -18.87
CA LYS A 124 -34.87 -23.78 -19.62
C LYS A 124 -36.03 -24.23 -18.74
N THR A 125 -35.77 -25.17 -17.84
CA THR A 125 -36.76 -25.62 -16.87
C THR A 125 -36.67 -24.71 -15.66
N VAL A 126 -37.62 -23.77 -15.50
CA VAL A 126 -37.71 -22.85 -14.36
C VAL A 126 -38.08 -23.61 -13.06
N LEU A 127 -37.31 -24.62 -12.71
CA LEU A 127 -37.45 -25.41 -11.50
C LEU A 127 -36.65 -24.69 -10.42
N ARG A 128 -37.39 -23.95 -9.59
CA ARG A 128 -36.89 -23.39 -8.34
C ARG A 128 -36.39 -24.56 -7.47
N PRO A 129 -35.11 -24.61 -7.08
CA PRO A 129 -34.64 -25.66 -6.17
C PRO A 129 -35.43 -25.57 -4.86
N GLN A 130 -35.87 -26.72 -4.34
CA GLN A 130 -36.52 -26.84 -3.02
C GLN A 130 -35.50 -26.74 -1.90
#